data_AF-A0A5N1BLB4-F1
#
_entry.id   AF-A0A5N1BLB4-F1
#
_cell.length_a   1.000
_cell.length_b   1.000
_cell.length_c   1.000
_cell.angle_alpha   90.00
_cell.angle_beta   90.00
_cell.angle_gamma   90.00
#
_symmetry.space_group_name_H-M   'P 1'
#
loop_
_entity.id
_entity.type
_entity.pdbx_description
1 polymer ?
#
loop_
_entity_poly.entity_id
_entity_poly.type
_entity_poly.pdbx_seq_one_letter_code
_entity_poly.pdbx_strand_id
1 'polypeptide(L)'
;MSYFQLTIKKFFLKDGSIDLYAFLFGLLFLFTFAFMQLPDWLTILASTLLASSVFRYITTDELFHEEIVNLSTPGQVIDYTISKNLFTILFELILLFIVFLLLSFLKVFGFYPQAIVDKGYLLVQLLCVLGTENIILLFFNKPVKSYQKGIRRNGKEDIVTGIESFKSLLPSIAINILFTCLCFFFRGDLGLYPALGYYVFGVVIFIFLSL
;
A
#
# COMPACT_ATOMS: atom_id res chain seq x y z
N MET A 1 -0.51 21.46 -11.00
CA MET A 1 -1.30 20.24 -10.78
C MET A 1 -0.71 19.57 -9.55
N SER A 2 -1.50 19.25 -8.52
CA SER A 2 -0.95 18.70 -7.28
C SER A 2 -0.39 17.29 -7.50
N TYR A 3 0.58 16.88 -6.66
CA TYR A 3 1.12 15.51 -6.71
C TYR A 3 0.04 14.44 -6.56
N PHE A 4 -1.00 14.71 -5.76
CA PHE A 4 -2.16 13.85 -5.61
C PHE A 4 -2.94 13.66 -6.93
N GLN A 5 -3.30 14.75 -7.62
CA GLN A 5 -4.00 14.67 -8.91
C GLN A 5 -3.15 13.94 -9.96
N LEU A 6 -1.84 14.19 -9.95
CA LEU A 6 -0.91 13.55 -10.86
C LEU A 6 -0.82 12.05 -10.57
N THR A 7 -0.82 11.67 -9.30
CA THR A 7 -0.83 10.26 -8.87
C THR A 7 -2.09 9.54 -9.35
N ILE A 8 -3.27 10.12 -9.13
CA ILE A 8 -4.54 9.56 -9.64
C ILE A 8 -4.50 9.42 -11.16
N LYS A 9 -4.07 10.46 -11.89
CA LYS A 9 -4.01 10.43 -13.35
C LYS A 9 -3.04 9.34 -13.83
N LYS A 10 -1.87 9.24 -13.22
CA LYS A 10 -0.87 8.23 -13.59
C LYS A 10 -1.39 6.83 -13.28
N PHE A 11 -1.94 6.59 -12.09
CA PHE A 11 -2.45 5.29 -11.66
C PHE A 11 -3.69 4.83 -12.45
N PHE A 12 -4.72 5.65 -12.58
CA PHE A 12 -6.00 5.23 -13.17
C PHE A 12 -6.16 5.56 -14.66
N LEU A 13 -5.42 6.52 -15.22
CA LEU A 13 -5.62 6.95 -16.61
C LEU A 13 -4.43 6.59 -17.51
N LYS A 14 -3.19 6.85 -17.06
CA LYS A 14 -1.98 6.49 -17.83
C LYS A 14 -1.68 5.00 -17.71
N ASP A 15 -1.89 4.46 -16.51
CA ASP A 15 -1.76 3.06 -16.17
C ASP A 15 -3.12 2.32 -16.10
N GLY A 16 -4.22 2.99 -16.45
CA GLY A 16 -5.57 2.42 -16.49
C GLY A 16 -5.85 1.50 -17.68
N SER A 17 -5.13 0.38 -17.81
CA SER A 17 -5.52 -0.67 -18.75
C SER A 17 -6.63 -1.54 -18.17
N ILE A 18 -7.27 -2.34 -19.04
CA ILE A 18 -8.23 -3.40 -18.63
C ILE A 18 -7.61 -4.30 -17.55
N ASP A 19 -6.29 -4.54 -17.62
CA ASP A 19 -5.55 -5.34 -16.64
C ASP A 19 -5.59 -4.75 -15.23
N LEU A 20 -5.52 -3.41 -15.08
CA LEU A 20 -5.60 -2.75 -13.78
C LEU A 20 -6.99 -2.94 -13.16
N TYR A 21 -8.05 -2.73 -13.94
CA TYR A 21 -9.42 -2.93 -13.45
C TYR A 21 -9.70 -4.41 -13.12
N ALA A 22 -9.19 -5.33 -13.93
CA ALA A 22 -9.26 -6.77 -13.64
C ALA A 22 -8.48 -7.14 -12.36
N PHE A 23 -7.30 -6.54 -12.16
CA PHE A 23 -6.52 -6.69 -10.94
C PHE A 23 -7.28 -6.18 -9.71
N LEU A 24 -7.85 -4.97 -9.77
CA LEU A 24 -8.65 -4.40 -8.67
C LEU A 24 -9.87 -5.25 -8.36
N PHE A 25 -10.54 -5.77 -9.39
CA PHE A 25 -11.65 -6.71 -9.23
C PHE A 25 -11.19 -8.01 -8.55
N GLY A 26 -10.10 -8.62 -9.02
CA GLY A 26 -9.52 -9.80 -8.40
C GLY A 26 -9.11 -9.58 -6.94
N LEU A 27 -8.50 -8.44 -6.64
CA LEU A 27 -8.11 -8.02 -5.30
C LEU A 27 -9.33 -7.92 -4.37
N LEU A 28 -10.43 -7.34 -4.86
CA LEU A 28 -11.68 -7.23 -4.11
C LEU A 28 -12.24 -8.61 -3.72
N PHE A 29 -12.25 -9.57 -4.65
CA PHE A 29 -12.68 -10.94 -4.37
C PHE A 29 -11.76 -11.64 -3.39
N LEU A 30 -10.44 -11.54 -3.60
CA LEU A 30 -9.44 -12.13 -2.71
C LEU A 30 -9.60 -11.63 -1.28
N PHE A 31 -9.73 -10.32 -1.08
CA PHE A 31 -9.94 -9.75 0.25
C PHE A 31 -11.29 -10.14 0.83
N THR A 32 -12.36 -10.16 0.05
CA THR A 32 -13.68 -10.61 0.54
C THR A 32 -13.61 -12.04 1.07
N PHE A 33 -12.98 -12.96 0.33
CA PHE A 33 -12.82 -14.34 0.79
C PHE A 33 -11.81 -14.49 1.93
N ALA A 34 -10.74 -13.70 1.93
CA ALA A 34 -9.77 -13.68 3.02
C ALA A 34 -10.46 -13.29 4.34
N PHE A 35 -11.24 -12.22 4.36
CA PHE A 35 -12.01 -11.80 5.53
C PHE A 35 -13.12 -12.78 5.92
N MET A 36 -13.57 -13.63 5.00
CA MET A 36 -14.53 -14.69 5.30
C MET A 36 -13.90 -15.92 5.95
N GLN A 37 -12.70 -16.34 5.50
CA GLN A 37 -12.18 -17.69 5.73
C GLN A 37 -10.79 -17.74 6.40
N LEU A 38 -10.08 -16.63 6.48
CA LEU A 38 -8.75 -16.59 7.09
C LEU A 38 -8.84 -16.07 8.54
N PRO A 39 -7.89 -16.49 9.40
CA PRO A 39 -7.74 -15.86 10.69
C PRO A 39 -7.41 -14.37 10.52
N ASP A 40 -7.90 -13.58 11.47
CA ASP A 40 -7.70 -12.15 11.60
C ASP A 40 -6.25 -11.70 11.29
N TRP A 41 -5.25 -12.29 11.92
CA TRP A 41 -3.85 -11.87 11.72
C TRP A 41 -3.35 -12.01 10.28
N LEU A 42 -3.81 -13.01 9.52
CA LEU A 42 -3.46 -13.17 8.10
C LEU A 42 -4.14 -12.12 7.23
N THR A 43 -5.40 -11.81 7.53
CA THR A 43 -6.13 -10.76 6.80
C THR A 43 -5.52 -9.39 7.04
N ILE A 44 -5.07 -9.13 8.27
CA ILE A 44 -4.38 -7.90 8.64
C ILE A 44 -3.03 -7.83 7.92
N LEU A 45 -2.23 -8.91 7.95
CA LEU A 45 -0.97 -8.97 7.21
C LEU A 45 -1.16 -8.70 5.71
N ALA A 46 -2.20 -9.27 5.10
CA ALA A 46 -2.51 -9.03 3.70
C ALA A 46 -2.83 -7.56 3.41
N SER A 47 -3.60 -6.89 4.29
CA SER A 47 -3.87 -5.45 4.21
C SER A 47 -2.58 -4.63 4.32
N THR A 48 -1.76 -4.92 5.34
CA THR A 48 -0.46 -4.29 5.57
C THR A 48 0.47 -4.40 4.35
N LEU A 49 0.54 -5.58 3.73
CA LEU A 49 1.34 -5.80 2.53
C LEU A 49 0.78 -5.07 1.31
N LEU A 50 -0.55 -4.96 1.20
CA LEU A 50 -1.19 -4.17 0.15
C LEU A 50 -0.87 -2.68 0.29
N ALA A 51 -1.03 -2.11 1.49
CA ALA A 51 -0.69 -0.72 1.81
C ALA A 51 0.73 -0.37 1.36
N SER A 52 1.68 -1.21 1.78
CA SER A 52 3.09 -1.12 1.44
C SER A 52 3.32 -1.19 -0.06
N SER A 53 2.73 -2.19 -0.73
CA SER A 53 2.89 -2.40 -2.17
C SER A 53 2.34 -1.21 -2.98
N VAL A 54 1.18 -0.68 -2.61
CA VAL A 54 0.57 0.49 -3.26
C VAL A 54 1.46 1.72 -3.07
N PHE A 55 1.92 1.97 -1.84
CA PHE A 55 2.81 3.10 -1.54
C PHE A 55 4.12 3.02 -2.34
N ARG A 56 4.76 1.85 -2.37
CA ARG A 56 6.00 1.60 -3.13
C ARG A 56 5.78 1.76 -4.63
N TYR A 57 4.65 1.30 -5.14
CA TYR A 57 4.30 1.47 -6.55
C TYR A 57 4.25 2.96 -6.94
N ILE A 58 3.50 3.77 -6.20
CA ILE A 58 3.32 5.19 -6.54
C ILE A 58 4.53 6.09 -6.23
N THR A 59 5.60 5.54 -5.65
CA THR A 59 6.82 6.27 -5.26
C THR A 59 8.07 5.83 -6.01
N THR A 60 8.21 4.54 -6.30
CA THR A 60 9.43 3.96 -6.89
C THR A 60 9.28 3.38 -8.29
N ASP A 61 8.06 3.13 -8.76
CA ASP A 61 7.85 2.74 -10.15
C ASP A 61 8.32 3.87 -11.08
N GLU A 62 8.98 3.51 -12.20
CA GLU A 62 9.55 4.44 -13.17
C GLU A 62 8.57 5.51 -13.63
N LEU A 63 7.28 5.18 -13.75
CA LEU A 63 6.22 6.12 -14.13
C LEU A 63 6.10 7.29 -13.13
N PHE A 64 6.43 7.06 -11.86
CA PHE A 64 6.32 8.02 -10.76
C PHE A 64 7.67 8.51 -10.26
N HIS A 65 8.77 7.80 -10.53
CA HIS A 65 10.10 8.07 -9.98
C HIS A 65 10.64 9.45 -10.38
N GLU A 66 10.30 9.98 -11.56
CA GLU A 66 10.69 11.34 -11.93
C GLU A 66 10.19 12.41 -10.92
N GLU A 67 9.09 12.15 -10.20
CA GLU A 67 8.57 13.08 -9.20
C GLU A 67 9.48 13.20 -7.99
N ILE A 68 10.08 12.08 -7.54
CA ILE A 68 10.92 12.06 -6.33
C ILE A 68 12.31 12.65 -6.61
N VAL A 69 12.86 12.43 -7.81
CA VAL A 69 14.17 12.98 -8.22
C VAL A 69 14.13 14.50 -8.37
N ASN A 70 12.99 15.06 -8.77
CA ASN A 70 12.83 16.49 -9.02
C ASN A 70 12.38 17.30 -7.78
N LEU A 71 12.37 16.69 -6.59
CA LEU A 71 12.07 17.41 -5.35
C LEU A 71 13.25 18.33 -5.01
N SER A 72 13.01 19.63 -5.03
CA SER A 72 14.07 20.65 -4.86
C SER A 72 13.83 21.60 -3.70
N THR A 73 12.63 21.59 -3.12
CA THR A 73 12.25 22.51 -2.04
C THR A 73 11.49 21.77 -0.93
N PRO A 74 11.61 22.22 0.34
CA PRO A 74 10.86 21.62 1.45
C PRO A 74 9.35 21.57 1.21
N GLY A 75 8.78 22.61 0.59
CA GLY A 75 7.36 22.63 0.26
C GLY A 75 6.94 21.55 -0.73
N GLN A 76 7.78 21.25 -1.74
CA GLN A 76 7.54 20.17 -2.69
C GLN A 76 7.65 18.80 -2.03
N VAL A 77 8.65 18.61 -1.17
CA VAL A 77 8.82 17.37 -0.40
C VAL A 77 7.60 17.10 0.49
N ILE A 78 7.13 18.12 1.21
CA ILE A 78 5.93 18.02 2.05
C ILE A 78 4.70 17.65 1.23
N ASP A 79 4.42 18.39 0.14
CA ASP A 79 3.25 18.13 -0.72
C ASP A 79 3.31 16.74 -1.36
N TYR A 80 4.50 16.32 -1.80
CA TYR A 80 4.74 14.98 -2.32
C TYR A 80 4.44 13.91 -1.27
N THR A 81 5.07 13.98 -0.10
CA THR A 81 4.92 12.97 0.96
C THR A 81 3.46 12.88 1.41
N ILE A 82 2.81 14.01 1.69
CA ILE A 82 1.39 14.02 2.09
C ILE A 82 0.52 13.42 0.98
N SER A 83 0.76 13.79 -0.28
CA SER A 83 -0.01 13.28 -1.42
C SER A 83 0.10 11.76 -1.57
N LYS A 84 1.30 11.17 -1.43
CA LYS A 84 1.50 9.72 -1.57
C LYS A 84 0.88 8.94 -0.41
N ASN A 85 1.08 9.41 0.82
CA ASN A 85 0.45 8.80 1.99
C ASN A 85 -1.08 8.88 1.91
N LEU A 86 -1.63 10.05 1.55
CA LEU A 86 -3.08 10.23 1.41
C LEU A 86 -3.66 9.33 0.31
N PHE A 87 -2.97 9.19 -0.82
CA PHE A 87 -3.42 8.29 -1.88
C PHE A 87 -3.51 6.85 -1.38
N THR A 88 -2.47 6.33 -0.71
CA THR A 88 -2.47 4.96 -0.18
C THR A 88 -3.60 4.75 0.84
N ILE A 89 -3.78 5.71 1.77
CA ILE A 89 -4.87 5.64 2.76
C ILE A 89 -6.22 5.57 2.06
N LEU A 90 -6.49 6.47 1.12
CA LEU A 90 -7.77 6.51 0.42
C LEU A 90 -8.00 5.25 -0.42
N PHE A 91 -6.97 4.77 -1.12
CA PHE A 91 -7.04 3.54 -1.91
C PHE A 91 -7.47 2.35 -1.04
N GLU A 92 -6.83 2.18 0.10
CA GLU A 92 -7.10 1.05 0.99
C GLU A 92 -8.43 1.18 1.72
N LEU A 93 -8.78 2.38 2.18
CA LEU A 93 -10.10 2.63 2.78
C LEU A 93 -11.24 2.37 1.80
N ILE A 94 -11.10 2.77 0.53
CA ILE A 94 -12.10 2.49 -0.51
C ILE A 94 -12.21 0.98 -0.74
N LEU A 95 -11.09 0.27 -0.89
CA LEU A 95 -11.11 -1.18 -1.06
C LEU A 95 -11.78 -1.87 0.12
N LEU A 96 -11.34 -1.58 1.34
CA LEU A 96 -11.89 -2.18 2.57
C LEU A 96 -13.36 -1.82 2.76
N PHE A 97 -13.77 -0.60 2.43
CA PHE A 97 -15.18 -0.21 2.45
C PHE A 97 -16.03 -1.10 1.55
N ILE A 98 -15.58 -1.32 0.30
CA ILE A 98 -16.30 -2.20 -0.65
C ILE A 98 -16.29 -3.65 -0.15
N VAL A 99 -15.16 -4.14 0.38
CA VAL A 99 -15.06 -5.48 1.00
C VAL A 99 -16.08 -5.63 2.14
N PHE A 100 -16.13 -4.70 3.08
CA PHE A 100 -17.08 -4.76 4.20
C PHE A 100 -18.55 -4.64 3.74
N LEU A 101 -18.81 -3.89 2.66
CA LEU A 101 -20.12 -3.83 2.03
C LEU A 101 -20.51 -5.19 1.44
N LEU A 102 -19.60 -5.84 0.71
CA LEU A 102 -19.82 -7.20 0.18
C LEU A 102 -20.01 -8.23 1.28
N LEU A 103 -19.21 -8.19 2.34
CA LEU A 103 -19.38 -9.07 3.51
C LEU A 103 -20.74 -8.87 4.17
N SER A 104 -21.22 -7.63 4.26
CA SER A 104 -22.54 -7.32 4.80
C SER A 104 -23.65 -7.89 3.92
N PHE A 105 -23.50 -7.83 2.59
CA PHE A 105 -24.40 -8.47 1.65
C PHE A 105 -24.39 -10.00 1.78
N LEU A 106 -23.22 -10.62 1.88
CA LEU A 106 -23.08 -12.08 2.04
C LEU A 106 -23.73 -12.61 3.33
N LYS A 107 -23.69 -11.84 4.41
CA LYS A 107 -24.39 -12.18 5.67
C LYS A 107 -25.90 -12.33 5.48
N VAL A 108 -26.52 -11.56 4.58
CA VAL A 108 -27.95 -11.70 4.24
C VAL A 108 -28.27 -13.10 3.69
N PHE A 109 -27.30 -13.73 3.03
CA PHE A 109 -27.42 -15.10 2.49
C PHE A 109 -26.95 -16.19 3.47
N GLY A 110 -26.63 -15.84 4.72
CA GLY A 110 -26.19 -16.79 5.74
C GLY A 110 -24.70 -17.13 5.70
N PHE A 111 -23.90 -16.41 4.92
CA PHE A 111 -22.44 -16.55 4.94
C PHE A 111 -21.83 -15.60 5.98
N TYR A 112 -21.22 -16.16 7.02
CA TYR A 112 -20.60 -15.40 8.10
C TYR A 112 -19.07 -15.51 8.08
N PRO A 113 -18.35 -14.41 8.39
CA PRO A 113 -16.91 -14.45 8.59
C PRO A 113 -16.50 -15.41 9.71
N GLN A 114 -15.40 -16.14 9.52
CA GLN A 114 -14.82 -16.99 10.55
C GLN A 114 -14.26 -16.19 11.74
N ALA A 115 -13.75 -14.98 11.47
CA ALA A 115 -13.24 -14.06 12.48
C ALA A 115 -13.77 -12.64 12.26
N ILE A 116 -13.98 -11.91 13.35
CA ILE A 116 -14.33 -10.48 13.30
C ILE A 116 -13.03 -9.69 13.41
N VAL A 117 -12.60 -9.12 12.27
CA VAL A 117 -11.42 -8.25 12.25
C VAL A 117 -11.76 -6.91 12.88
N ASP A 118 -10.95 -6.48 13.85
CA ASP A 118 -11.05 -5.16 14.45
C ASP A 118 -10.63 -4.07 13.44
N LYS A 119 -11.56 -3.17 13.12
CA LYS A 119 -11.33 -2.06 12.20
C LYS A 119 -10.35 -1.03 12.74
N GLY A 120 -10.32 -0.82 14.06
CA GLY A 120 -9.35 0.05 14.71
C GLY A 120 -7.93 -0.49 14.56
N TYR A 121 -7.77 -1.81 14.65
CA TYR A 121 -6.49 -2.46 14.44
C TYR A 121 -5.99 -2.35 12.99
N LEU A 122 -6.88 -2.46 12.00
CA LEU A 122 -6.54 -2.20 10.60
C LEU A 122 -6.01 -0.77 10.39
N LEU A 123 -6.64 0.22 11.01
CA LEU A 123 -6.20 1.62 10.94
C LEU A 123 -4.83 1.83 11.59
N VAL A 124 -4.62 1.26 12.78
CA VAL A 124 -3.33 1.27 13.49
C VAL A 124 -2.23 0.71 12.60
N GLN A 125 -2.46 -0.46 11.99
CA GLN A 125 -1.48 -1.11 11.13
C GLN A 125 -1.19 -0.26 9.89
N LEU A 126 -2.20 0.31 9.26
CA LEU A 126 -2.02 1.21 8.11
C LEU A 126 -1.11 2.41 8.45
N LEU A 127 -1.32 3.06 9.59
CA LEU A 127 -0.46 4.17 10.05
C LEU A 127 0.98 3.72 10.27
N CYS A 128 1.18 2.55 10.88
CA CYS A 128 2.50 1.98 11.12
C CYS A 128 3.21 1.60 9.82
N VAL A 129 2.51 1.03 8.84
CA VAL A 129 3.07 0.73 7.52
C VAL A 129 3.53 2.01 6.85
N LEU A 130 2.67 3.03 6.80
CA LEU A 130 3.02 4.29 6.14
C LEU A 130 4.20 5.00 6.80
N GLY A 131 4.24 5.04 8.13
CA GLY A 131 5.41 5.56 8.86
C GLY A 131 6.70 4.83 8.47
N THR A 132 6.63 3.50 8.38
CA THR A 132 7.75 2.65 7.99
C THR A 132 8.15 2.85 6.53
N GLU A 133 7.20 2.90 5.61
CA GLU A 133 7.49 3.08 4.18
C GLU A 133 8.14 4.43 3.89
N ASN A 134 7.74 5.50 4.59
CA ASN A 134 8.41 6.80 4.47
C ASN A 134 9.89 6.70 4.89
N ILE A 135 10.21 5.95 5.95
CA ILE A 135 11.61 5.72 6.38
C ILE A 135 12.36 4.86 5.35
N ILE A 136 11.75 3.77 4.88
CA ILE A 136 12.34 2.87 3.87
C ILE A 136 12.64 3.64 2.58
N LEU A 137 11.75 4.55 2.18
CA LEU A 137 11.89 5.34 0.97
C LEU A 137 13.18 6.19 0.96
N LEU A 138 13.70 6.62 2.12
CA LEU A 138 14.98 7.32 2.20
C LEU A 138 16.16 6.48 1.70
N PHE A 139 16.14 5.18 1.99
CA PHE A 139 17.27 4.28 1.70
C PHE A 139 17.06 3.46 0.42
N PHE A 140 15.80 3.23 0.04
CA PHE A 140 15.42 2.32 -1.04
C PHE A 140 14.53 2.99 -2.09
N ASN A 141 14.90 4.18 -2.58
CA ASN A 141 14.14 4.92 -3.60
C ASN A 141 14.46 4.57 -5.06
N LYS A 142 15.30 3.56 -5.34
CA LYS A 142 15.72 3.24 -6.72
C LYS A 142 14.52 3.02 -7.65
N PRO A 143 14.58 3.50 -8.91
CA PRO A 143 13.52 3.28 -9.88
C PRO A 143 13.35 1.80 -10.17
N VAL A 144 12.09 1.38 -10.28
CA VAL A 144 11.70 0.02 -10.66
C VAL A 144 10.97 0.09 -11.99
N LYS A 145 11.39 -0.73 -12.96
CA LYS A 145 10.80 -0.78 -14.29
C LYS A 145 9.30 -1.08 -14.23
N SER A 146 8.52 -0.29 -14.95
CA SER A 146 7.09 -0.54 -15.10
C SER A 146 6.84 -1.71 -16.06
N TYR A 147 5.76 -2.46 -15.84
CA TYR A 147 5.34 -3.53 -16.76
C TYR A 147 4.94 -2.96 -18.13
N GLN A 148 5.32 -3.67 -19.20
CA GLN A 148 4.88 -3.32 -20.55
C GLN A 148 3.43 -3.76 -20.80
N LYS A 149 2.69 -2.94 -21.56
CA LYS A 149 1.26 -3.16 -21.84
C LYS A 149 0.97 -3.53 -23.29
N GLY A 150 -0.12 -4.28 -23.49
CA GLY A 150 -0.73 -4.50 -24.80
C GLY A 150 -0.15 -5.68 -25.59
N ILE A 151 -0.34 -5.64 -26.92
CA ILE A 151 -0.12 -6.79 -27.84
C ILE A 151 1.38 -7.12 -28.04
N ARG A 152 2.30 -6.22 -27.65
CA ARG A 152 3.76 -6.41 -27.72
C ARG A 152 4.39 -6.88 -26.41
N ARG A 153 3.62 -7.60 -25.60
CA ARG A 153 4.07 -8.09 -24.29
C ARG A 153 5.06 -9.25 -24.46
N ASN A 154 6.28 -9.08 -23.96
CA ASN A 154 7.28 -10.15 -23.92
C ASN A 154 7.25 -10.80 -22.53
N GLY A 155 6.64 -11.98 -22.44
CA GLY A 155 6.47 -12.67 -21.16
C GLY A 155 7.78 -12.95 -20.41
N LYS A 156 8.92 -13.09 -21.11
CA LYS A 156 10.24 -13.25 -20.44
C LYS A 156 10.69 -11.95 -19.78
N GLU A 157 10.50 -10.81 -20.44
CA GLU A 157 10.86 -9.50 -19.89
C GLU A 157 9.95 -9.11 -18.71
N ASP A 158 8.67 -9.47 -18.77
CA ASP A 158 7.74 -9.22 -17.66
C ASP A 158 8.09 -10.02 -16.41
N ILE A 159 8.54 -11.28 -16.56
CA ILE A 159 8.97 -12.09 -15.43
C ILE A 159 10.21 -11.47 -14.78
N VAL A 160 11.18 -11.04 -15.59
CA VAL A 160 12.40 -10.38 -15.08
C VAL A 160 12.03 -9.09 -14.35
N THR A 161 11.19 -8.25 -14.96
CA THR A 161 10.69 -7.00 -14.38
C THR A 161 9.92 -7.27 -13.08
N GLY A 162 9.12 -8.33 -13.03
CA GLY A 162 8.39 -8.71 -11.83
C GLY A 162 9.28 -9.21 -10.70
N ILE A 163 10.35 -9.96 -11.01
CA ILE A 163 11.33 -10.40 -10.01
C ILE A 163 12.11 -9.19 -9.47
N GLU A 164 12.52 -8.26 -10.33
CA GLU A 164 13.20 -7.02 -9.90
C GLU A 164 12.28 -6.18 -9.00
N SER A 165 11.01 -6.03 -9.40
CA SER A 165 9.99 -5.35 -8.60
C SER A 165 9.81 -6.03 -7.25
N PHE A 166 9.67 -7.35 -7.21
CA PHE A 166 9.54 -8.10 -5.96
C PHE A 166 10.77 -7.94 -5.04
N LYS A 167 11.99 -7.99 -5.60
CA LYS A 167 13.22 -7.76 -4.84
C LYS A 167 13.24 -6.37 -4.20
N SER A 168 12.74 -5.35 -4.91
CA SER A 168 12.67 -3.99 -4.40
C SER A 168 11.68 -3.82 -3.22
N LEU A 169 10.70 -4.73 -3.10
CA LEU A 169 9.72 -4.76 -2.02
C LEU A 169 10.18 -5.57 -0.80
N LEU A 170 11.23 -6.39 -0.92
CA LEU A 170 11.70 -7.25 0.17
C LEU A 170 11.98 -6.50 1.49
N PRO A 171 12.62 -5.32 1.52
CA PRO A 171 12.82 -4.58 2.76
C PRO A 171 11.49 -4.25 3.45
N SER A 172 10.52 -3.75 2.68
CA SER A 172 9.18 -3.44 3.15
C SER A 172 8.43 -4.68 3.64
N ILE A 173 8.46 -5.77 2.87
CA ILE A 173 7.83 -7.05 3.24
C ILE A 173 8.42 -7.57 4.56
N ALA A 174 9.75 -7.58 4.69
CA ALA A 174 10.42 -8.10 5.88
C ALA A 174 10.05 -7.29 7.13
N ILE A 175 10.06 -5.96 7.06
CA ILE A 175 9.73 -5.11 8.20
C ILE A 175 8.23 -5.22 8.54
N ASN A 176 7.34 -5.24 7.56
CA ASN A 176 5.90 -5.34 7.79
C ASN A 176 5.50 -6.72 8.35
N ILE A 177 6.15 -7.81 7.93
CA ILE A 177 5.98 -9.14 8.54
C ILE A 177 6.49 -9.12 9.98
N LEU A 178 7.69 -8.59 10.22
CA LEU A 178 8.26 -8.49 11.57
C LEU A 178 7.31 -7.72 12.49
N PHE A 179 6.81 -6.57 12.03
CA PHE A 179 5.90 -5.73 12.80
C PHE A 179 4.57 -6.44 13.10
N THR A 180 3.98 -7.10 12.09
CA THR A 180 2.73 -7.86 12.28
C THR A 180 2.92 -9.01 13.26
N CYS A 181 4.04 -9.74 13.15
CA CYS A 181 4.42 -10.79 14.09
C CYS A 181 4.62 -10.26 15.51
N LEU A 182 5.32 -9.13 15.67
CA LEU A 182 5.52 -8.51 16.99
C LEU A 182 4.19 -8.12 17.61
N CYS A 183 3.30 -7.46 16.87
CA CYS A 183 2.00 -7.06 17.40
C CYS A 183 1.14 -8.30 17.78
N PHE A 184 1.18 -9.36 16.98
CA PHE A 184 0.44 -10.60 17.23
C PHE A 184 0.99 -11.39 18.44
N PHE A 185 2.30 -11.69 18.46
CA PHE A 185 2.92 -12.53 19.50
C PHE A 185 2.96 -11.84 20.87
N PHE A 186 3.23 -10.53 20.89
CA PHE A 186 3.31 -9.78 22.15
C PHE A 186 1.95 -9.26 22.62
N ARG A 187 0.86 -9.53 21.86
CA ARG A 187 -0.47 -8.93 22.06
C ARG A 187 -0.39 -7.42 22.29
N GLY A 188 0.62 -6.80 21.67
CA GLY A 188 0.89 -5.39 21.80
C GLY A 188 -0.14 -4.67 20.96
N ASP A 189 -1.27 -4.32 21.58
CA ASP A 189 -2.18 -3.37 20.98
C ASP A 189 -1.49 -2.01 20.98
N LEU A 190 -0.82 -1.70 19.88
CA LEU A 190 -0.33 -0.36 19.59
C LEU A 190 -1.57 0.51 19.45
N GLY A 191 -1.97 1.16 20.55
CA GLY A 191 -3.09 2.08 20.52
C GLY A 191 -2.92 3.13 19.42
N LEU A 192 -4.05 3.73 19.03
CA LEU A 192 -4.09 4.69 17.93
C LEU A 192 -3.10 5.86 18.08
N TYR A 193 -2.92 6.38 19.30
CA TYR A 193 -2.02 7.51 19.56
C TYR A 193 -0.54 7.18 19.30
N PRO A 194 0.04 6.10 19.86
CA PRO A 194 1.37 5.63 19.47
C PRO A 194 1.55 5.44 17.96
N ALA A 195 0.58 4.82 17.29
CA ALA A 195 0.65 4.57 15.84
C ALA A 195 0.66 5.88 15.04
N LEU A 196 -0.17 6.85 15.43
CA LEU A 196 -0.19 8.18 14.82
C LEU A 196 1.10 8.94 15.07
N GLY A 197 1.67 8.84 16.29
CA GLY A 197 2.97 9.41 16.61
C GLY A 197 4.10 8.83 15.75
N TYR A 198 4.11 7.50 15.58
CA TYR A 198 5.08 6.81 14.73
C TYR A 198 4.93 7.19 13.24
N TYR A 199 3.70 7.27 12.74
CA TYR A 199 3.41 7.76 11.39
C TYR A 199 3.97 9.18 11.17
N VAL A 200 3.64 10.12 12.06
CA VAL A 200 4.12 11.51 11.98
C VAL A 200 5.64 11.55 12.02
N PHE A 201 6.26 10.78 12.91
CA PHE A 201 7.71 10.66 13.00
C PHE A 201 8.35 10.19 11.68
N GLY A 202 7.81 9.15 11.06
CA GLY A 202 8.30 8.66 9.76
C GLY A 202 8.18 9.69 8.64
N VAL A 203 7.06 10.40 8.57
CA VAL A 203 6.84 11.50 7.61
C VAL A 203 7.84 12.64 7.84
N VAL A 204 8.00 13.07 9.08
CA VAL A 204 8.92 14.17 9.44
C VAL A 204 10.36 13.81 9.12
N ILE A 205 10.81 12.61 9.48
CA ILE A 205 12.16 12.13 9.14
C ILE A 205 12.38 12.14 7.62
N PHE A 206 11.41 11.65 6.85
CA PHE A 206 11.52 11.68 5.40
C PHE A 206 11.69 13.11 4.89
N ILE A 207 10.85 14.06 5.35
CA ILE A 207 10.90 15.45 4.90
C ILE A 207 12.26 16.10 5.20
N PHE A 208 12.82 15.87 6.39
CA PHE A 208 14.09 16.48 6.79
C PHE A 208 15.31 15.89 6.11
N LEU A 209 15.29 14.59 5.76
CA LEU A 209 16.45 13.88 5.21
C LEU A 209 16.41 13.67 3.70
N SER A 210 15.34 14.10 3.01
CA SER A 210 15.19 13.96 1.56
C SER A 210 15.63 15.19 0.75
N LEU A 211 16.06 16.27 1.43
CA LEU A 211 16.71 17.46 0.87
C LEU A 211 18.23 17.40 1.07
#